data_AF-A0A117QR01-F1
#
_entry.id   AF-A0A117QR01-F1
#
_cell.length_a   1.000
_cell.length_b   1.000
_cell.length_c   1.000
_cell.angle_alpha   90.00
_cell.angle_beta   90.00
_cell.angle_gamma   90.00
#
_symmetry.space_group_name_H-M   'P 1'
#
loop_
_entity.id
_entity.type
_entity.pdbx_description
1 polymer ?
#
loop_
_entity_poly.entity_id
_entity_poly.type
_entity_poly.pdbx_seq_one_letter_code
_entity_poly.pdbx_strand_id
1 'polypeptide(L)'
;MRLHRVAPGIAAAVLAPALLLATPSFAATTAPAAVAGSAVSSSVDEPDADDLKVAIARILADPDSGRRVTREANALLDAGDPGAMRAWLETGYRIAQAEDDRVAIARILADPSISPALRAAANAALDDNTPEALRHFLEVGRYRIA
;
A
#
# COMPACT_ATOMS: atom_id res chain seq x y z
N MET A 1 -29.15 37.24 6.82
CA MET A 1 -29.90 36.02 6.41
C MET A 1 -29.90 35.05 7.59
N ARG A 2 -30.99 34.28 7.72
CA ARG A 2 -31.54 33.75 8.98
C ARG A 2 -30.76 32.58 9.59
N LEU A 3 -30.66 32.62 10.92
CA LEU A 3 -30.30 31.52 11.82
C LEU A 3 -31.38 30.44 11.77
N HIS A 4 -30.98 29.17 11.60
CA HIS A 4 -31.79 28.03 11.98
C HIS A 4 -30.93 27.04 12.77
N ARG A 5 -31.01 27.16 14.11
CA ARG A 5 -30.71 26.09 15.07
C ARG A 5 -31.82 25.03 14.94
N VAL A 6 -31.48 23.74 14.83
CA VAL A 6 -32.29 22.63 15.40
C VAL A 6 -31.38 21.40 15.62
N ALA A 7 -31.17 21.03 16.88
CA ALA A 7 -31.16 19.63 17.38
C ALA A 7 -32.51 19.43 18.12
N PRO A 8 -32.99 18.24 18.55
CA PRO A 8 -32.33 16.92 18.72
C PRO A 8 -33.23 15.72 18.28
N GLY A 9 -32.85 14.47 18.60
CA GLY A 9 -33.79 13.33 18.57
C GLY A 9 -33.15 11.96 18.78
N ILE A 10 -33.22 11.45 20.01
CA ILE A 10 -32.92 10.06 20.38
C ILE A 10 -34.14 9.20 20.04
N ALA A 11 -33.96 8.06 19.38
CA ALA A 11 -34.96 6.98 19.35
C ALA A 11 -34.27 5.62 19.23
N ALA A 12 -34.35 4.84 20.32
CA ALA A 12 -34.09 3.42 20.31
C ALA A 12 -35.19 2.69 19.54
N ALA A 13 -34.83 1.75 18.67
CA ALA A 13 -35.77 0.79 18.10
C ALA A 13 -35.07 -0.57 17.91
N VAL A 14 -35.48 -1.50 18.77
CA VAL A 14 -35.34 -2.95 18.62
C VAL A 14 -36.17 -3.39 17.41
N LEU A 15 -35.59 -4.13 16.46
CA LEU A 15 -36.29 -5.20 15.70
C LEU A 15 -35.33 -5.94 14.74
N ALA A 16 -34.99 -7.19 15.05
CA ALA A 16 -34.76 -8.24 14.03
C ALA A 16 -36.13 -8.74 13.55
N PRO A 17 -36.36 -9.26 12.32
CA PRO A 17 -35.81 -10.53 11.78
C PRO A 17 -35.57 -10.44 10.23
N ALA A 18 -35.16 -11.42 9.41
CA ALA A 18 -35.45 -12.84 9.36
C ALA A 18 -34.43 -13.57 8.45
N LEU A 19 -33.86 -14.65 8.98
CA LEU A 19 -33.22 -15.71 8.21
C LEU A 19 -34.32 -16.60 7.65
N LEU A 20 -34.40 -16.73 6.32
CA LEU A 20 -35.28 -17.66 5.63
C LEU A 20 -34.43 -18.84 5.12
N LEU A 21 -34.14 -19.78 6.02
CA LEU A 21 -33.55 -21.07 5.69
C LEU A 21 -34.64 -22.15 5.80
N ALA A 22 -34.75 -22.91 4.71
CA ALA A 22 -35.70 -23.98 4.51
C ALA A 22 -35.68 -25.00 5.66
N THR A 23 -36.88 -25.50 5.95
CA THR A 23 -37.25 -26.42 7.04
C THR A 23 -36.81 -27.88 6.72
N PRO A 24 -37.08 -28.88 7.59
CA PRO A 24 -36.11 -29.46 8.52
C PRO A 24 -35.90 -30.96 8.26
N SER A 25 -34.96 -31.60 8.95
CA SER A 25 -35.07 -33.04 9.22
C SER A 25 -34.42 -33.36 10.56
N PHE A 26 -35.25 -33.79 11.51
CA PHE A 26 -34.87 -34.14 12.87
C PHE A 26 -34.56 -35.64 12.97
N ALA A 27 -33.40 -35.98 13.50
CA ALA A 27 -33.14 -37.25 14.16
C ALA A 27 -32.45 -36.93 15.49
N ALA A 28 -33.17 -37.07 16.58
CA ALA A 28 -32.66 -36.89 17.93
C ALA A 28 -31.80 -38.08 18.34
N THR A 29 -30.60 -37.83 18.89
CA THR A 29 -30.07 -38.64 20.00
C THR A 29 -28.92 -37.90 20.71
N THR A 30 -29.00 -37.86 22.04
CA THR A 30 -27.95 -37.66 23.06
C THR A 30 -27.00 -36.44 23.01
N ALA A 31 -27.09 -35.61 24.06
CA ALA A 31 -26.04 -34.67 24.53
C ALA A 31 -24.76 -35.42 24.97
N PRO A 32 -23.55 -34.81 24.89
CA PRO A 32 -23.16 -33.86 25.94
C PRO A 32 -22.33 -32.64 25.46
N ALA A 33 -22.25 -31.68 26.38
CA ALA A 33 -21.15 -30.72 26.59
C ALA A 33 -20.81 -29.71 25.47
N ALA A 34 -21.14 -28.47 25.79
CA ALA A 34 -20.56 -27.25 25.26
C ALA A 34 -19.05 -27.37 25.00
N VAL A 35 -18.69 -27.38 23.72
CA VAL A 35 -17.53 -26.64 23.25
C VAL A 35 -18.08 -25.48 22.45
N ALA A 36 -18.35 -24.37 23.15
CA ALA A 36 -18.33 -23.08 22.51
C ALA A 36 -16.88 -22.88 22.05
N GLY A 37 -16.54 -23.43 20.89
CA GLY A 37 -15.42 -22.94 20.12
C GLY A 37 -15.77 -21.50 19.83
N SER A 38 -15.22 -20.59 20.65
CA SER A 38 -15.15 -19.18 20.32
C SER A 38 -14.85 -19.12 18.85
N ALA A 39 -15.76 -18.53 18.09
CA ALA A 39 -15.49 -18.12 16.73
C ALA A 39 -14.22 -17.29 16.82
N VAL A 40 -13.11 -17.92 16.48
CA VAL A 40 -11.83 -17.25 16.31
C VAL A 40 -12.12 -16.29 15.18
N SER A 41 -12.32 -15.02 15.53
CA SER A 41 -12.28 -13.93 14.57
C SER A 41 -10.80 -13.75 14.24
N SER A 42 -10.25 -14.75 13.54
CA SER A 42 -8.98 -14.67 12.89
C SER A 42 -9.22 -14.06 11.52
N SER A 43 -9.42 -12.74 11.49
CA SER A 43 -8.91 -11.95 10.36
C SER A 43 -7.39 -12.01 10.44
N VAL A 44 -6.81 -13.17 10.15
CA VAL A 44 -5.39 -13.52 10.41
C VAL A 44 -4.44 -13.06 9.29
N ASP A 45 -4.94 -12.34 8.28
CA ASP A 45 -4.12 -11.97 7.12
C ASP A 45 -3.94 -10.45 6.95
N GLU A 46 -4.50 -9.62 7.83
CA GLU A 46 -4.31 -8.18 7.74
C GLU A 46 -3.07 -7.78 8.55
N PRO A 47 -2.03 -7.18 7.93
CA PRO A 47 -0.81 -6.81 8.64
C PRO A 47 -1.10 -5.78 9.73
N ASP A 48 -0.52 -5.99 10.90
CA ASP A 48 -0.63 -5.05 12.02
C ASP A 48 0.03 -3.71 11.66
N ALA A 49 -0.40 -2.65 12.35
CA ALA A 49 0.14 -1.30 12.13
C ALA A 49 1.67 -1.24 12.29
N ASP A 50 2.23 -2.03 13.21
CA ASP A 50 3.67 -2.08 13.42
C ASP A 50 4.39 -2.84 12.31
N ASP A 51 3.79 -3.86 11.71
CA ASP A 51 4.33 -4.54 10.52
C ASP A 51 4.38 -3.59 9.32
N LEU A 52 3.34 -2.77 9.14
CA LEU A 52 3.32 -1.73 8.10
C LEU A 52 4.43 -0.70 8.30
N LYS A 53 4.65 -0.23 9.54
CA LYS A 53 5.75 0.68 9.87
C LYS A 53 7.11 0.03 9.59
N VAL A 54 7.28 -1.24 9.96
CA VAL A 54 8.52 -1.99 9.68
C VAL A 54 8.73 -2.13 8.17
N ALA A 55 7.68 -2.40 7.38
CA ALA A 55 7.77 -2.47 5.94
C ALA A 55 8.23 -1.13 5.33
N ILE A 56 7.63 -0.01 5.77
CA ILE A 56 8.03 1.33 5.33
C ILE A 56 9.47 1.66 5.76
N ALA A 57 9.85 1.31 7.00
CA ALA A 57 11.20 1.52 7.49
C ALA A 57 12.25 0.71 6.71
N ARG A 58 11.91 -0.51 6.26
CA ARG A 58 12.77 -1.32 5.38
C ARG A 58 12.96 -0.66 4.02
N ILE A 59 11.90 -0.09 3.44
CA ILE A 59 12.00 0.69 2.20
C ILE A 59 12.93 1.89 2.42
N LEU A 60 12.76 2.63 3.51
CA LEU A 60 13.62 3.76 3.85
C LEU A 60 15.10 3.39 4.05
N ALA A 61 15.37 2.15 4.47
CA ALA A 61 16.73 1.64 4.63
C ALA A 61 17.38 1.21 3.30
N ASP A 62 16.61 1.07 2.22
CA ASP A 62 17.12 0.75 0.89
C ASP A 62 17.86 1.97 0.31
N PRO A 63 19.14 1.85 -0.08
CA PRO A 63 19.87 2.95 -0.71
C PRO A 63 19.30 3.38 -2.07
N ASP A 64 18.51 2.53 -2.73
CA ASP A 64 17.83 2.84 -3.98
C ASP A 64 16.52 3.62 -3.75
N SER A 65 16.12 3.88 -2.49
CA SER A 65 14.99 4.77 -2.17
C SER A 65 15.29 6.21 -2.53
N GLY A 66 14.52 6.76 -3.46
CA GLY A 66 14.65 8.14 -3.88
C GLY A 66 13.96 9.15 -2.96
N ARG A 67 14.09 10.43 -3.32
CA ARG A 67 13.62 11.54 -2.46
C ARG A 67 12.11 11.54 -2.26
N ARG A 68 11.35 11.14 -3.28
CA ARG A 68 9.89 11.12 -3.19
C ARG A 68 9.43 9.99 -2.28
N VAL A 69 9.97 8.78 -2.47
CA VAL A 69 9.72 7.64 -1.59
C VAL A 69 10.06 8.01 -0.15
N THR A 70 11.25 8.56 0.12
CA THR A 70 11.65 8.96 1.48
C THR A 70 10.69 9.97 2.11
N ARG A 71 10.28 10.99 1.35
CA ARG A 71 9.37 12.02 1.86
C ARG A 71 7.99 11.46 2.21
N GLU A 72 7.40 10.67 1.31
CA GLU A 72 6.07 10.10 1.53
C GLU A 72 6.09 9.04 2.64
N ALA A 73 7.12 8.19 2.68
CA ALA A 73 7.34 7.23 3.75
C ALA A 73 7.45 7.88 5.13
N ASN A 74 8.24 8.95 5.28
CA ASN A 74 8.33 9.68 6.56
C ASN A 74 6.98 10.31 6.95
N ALA A 75 6.27 10.92 6.00
CA ALA A 75 4.95 11.50 6.27
C ALA A 75 3.93 10.44 6.76
N LEU A 76 4.00 9.22 6.22
CA LEU A 76 3.16 8.10 6.67
C LEU A 76 3.52 7.65 8.08
N LEU A 77 4.81 7.49 8.37
CA LEU A 77 5.30 7.14 9.71
C LEU A 77 4.91 8.19 10.75
N ASP A 78 5.02 9.48 10.40
CA ASP A 78 4.64 10.60 11.27
C ASP A 78 3.13 10.67 11.50
N ALA A 79 2.33 10.42 10.46
CA ALA A 79 0.87 10.41 10.57
C ALA A 79 0.35 9.22 11.39
N GLY A 80 1.05 8.08 11.34
CA GLY A 80 0.72 6.88 12.11
C GLY A 80 -0.59 6.20 11.68
N ASP A 81 -1.12 6.49 10.49
CA ASP A 81 -2.36 5.93 9.97
C ASP A 81 -2.12 4.60 9.21
N PRO A 82 -2.57 3.44 9.75
CA PRO A 82 -2.38 2.15 9.10
C PRO A 82 -3.08 2.04 7.74
N GLY A 83 -4.21 2.73 7.56
CA GLY A 83 -4.97 2.72 6.31
C GLY A 83 -4.18 3.39 5.18
N ALA A 84 -3.63 4.58 5.44
CA ALA A 84 -2.74 5.28 4.52
C ALA A 84 -1.45 4.50 4.24
N MET A 85 -0.83 3.90 5.27
CA MET A 85 0.38 3.09 5.11
C MET A 85 0.14 1.92 4.15
N ARG A 86 -0.97 1.19 4.32
CA ARG A 86 -1.33 0.08 3.45
C ARG A 86 -1.59 0.52 2.03
N ALA A 87 -2.44 1.53 1.83
CA ALA A 87 -2.76 2.04 0.50
C ALA A 87 -1.50 2.50 -0.24
N TRP A 88 -0.57 3.14 0.48
CA TRP A 88 0.71 3.53 -0.09
C TRP A 88 1.58 2.33 -0.45
N LEU A 89 1.74 1.34 0.43
CA LEU A 89 2.53 0.14 0.12
C LEU A 89 1.98 -0.63 -1.09
N GLU A 90 0.65 -0.69 -1.26
CA GLU A 90 0.01 -1.39 -2.37
C GLU A 90 0.13 -0.64 -3.71
N THR A 91 -0.01 0.69 -3.69
CA THR A 91 -0.15 1.48 -4.92
C THR A 91 0.79 2.68 -4.97
N GLY A 92 0.89 3.45 -3.88
CA GLY A 92 1.68 4.68 -3.82
C GLY A 92 3.18 4.47 -3.99
N TYR A 93 3.74 3.40 -3.42
CA TYR A 93 5.16 3.10 -3.47
C TYR A 93 5.67 2.95 -4.91
N ARG A 94 4.94 2.22 -5.76
CA ARG A 94 5.34 2.06 -7.19
C ARG A 94 5.34 3.39 -7.94
N ILE A 95 4.38 4.26 -7.65
CA ILE A 95 4.29 5.59 -8.27
C ILE A 95 5.42 6.50 -7.78
N ALA A 96 5.70 6.46 -6.47
CA ALA A 96 6.80 7.23 -5.88
C ALA A 96 8.15 6.76 -6.42
N GLN A 97 8.37 5.45 -6.49
CA GLN A 97 9.59 4.85 -7.03
C GLN A 97 9.78 5.19 -8.50
N ALA A 98 8.75 5.06 -9.34
CA ALA A 98 8.86 5.37 -10.76
C ALA A 98 9.27 6.83 -11.00
N GLU A 99 8.71 7.78 -10.24
CA GLU A 99 9.10 9.19 -10.33
C GLU A 99 10.56 9.40 -9.90
N ASP A 100 10.98 8.76 -8.82
CA ASP A 100 12.37 8.81 -8.37
C ASP A 100 13.33 8.21 -9.39
N ASP A 101 12.96 7.09 -10.03
CA ASP A 101 13.73 6.43 -11.08
C ASP A 101 13.87 7.34 -12.31
N ARG A 102 12.79 8.01 -12.74
CA ARG A 102 12.85 9.01 -13.84
C ARG A 102 13.80 10.15 -13.51
N VAL A 103 13.75 10.66 -12.29
CA VAL A 103 14.65 11.72 -11.83
C VAL A 103 16.10 11.23 -11.78
N ALA A 104 16.35 9.99 -11.37
CA ALA A 104 17.68 9.39 -11.40
C ALA A 104 18.23 9.31 -12.83
N ILE A 105 17.42 8.88 -13.79
CA ILE A 105 17.80 8.81 -15.21
C ILE A 105 18.05 10.20 -15.80
N ALA A 106 17.19 11.17 -15.47
CA ALA A 106 17.38 12.56 -15.90
C ALA A 106 18.70 13.15 -15.36
N ARG A 107 19.11 12.80 -14.13
CA ARG A 107 20.41 13.19 -13.58
C ARG A 107 21.57 12.55 -14.34
N ILE A 108 21.45 11.28 -14.73
CA ILE A 108 22.46 10.62 -15.58
C ILE A 108 22.58 11.36 -16.91
N LEU A 109 21.46 11.71 -17.55
CA LEU A 109 21.46 12.45 -18.82
C LEU A 109 22.07 13.86 -18.71
N ALA A 110 21.97 14.48 -17.55
CA ALA A 110 22.57 15.80 -17.26
C ALA A 110 24.09 15.75 -17.13
N ASP A 111 24.67 14.56 -16.87
CA ASP A 111 26.12 14.40 -16.84
C ASP A 111 26.70 14.47 -18.27
N PRO A 112 27.63 15.41 -18.55
CA PRO A 112 28.23 15.57 -19.87
C PRO A 112 29.23 14.45 -20.24
N SER A 113 29.69 13.65 -19.27
CA SER A 113 30.71 12.61 -19.46
C SER A 113 30.15 11.25 -19.91
N ILE A 114 28.83 11.09 -19.94
CA ILE A 114 28.20 9.83 -20.33
C ILE A 114 28.45 9.48 -21.79
N SER A 115 28.60 8.18 -22.07
CA SER A 115 28.76 7.70 -23.44
C SER A 115 27.50 7.94 -24.28
N PRO A 116 27.63 8.13 -25.61
CA PRO A 116 26.47 8.27 -26.50
C PRO A 116 25.50 7.07 -26.43
N ALA A 117 26.03 5.86 -26.24
CA ALA A 117 25.23 4.64 -26.08
C ALA A 117 24.42 4.65 -24.77
N LEU A 118 25.01 5.12 -23.67
CA LEU A 118 24.30 5.26 -22.40
C LEU A 118 23.22 6.33 -22.49
N ARG A 119 23.51 7.46 -23.16
CA ARG A 119 22.54 8.53 -23.42
C ARG A 119 21.34 8.04 -24.24
N ALA A 120 21.58 7.26 -25.30
CA ALA A 120 20.51 6.69 -26.12
C ALA A 120 19.62 5.71 -25.32
N ALA A 121 20.23 4.85 -24.51
CA ALA A 121 19.49 3.91 -23.66
C ALA A 121 18.69 4.63 -22.55
N ALA A 122 19.23 5.69 -21.97
CA ALA A 122 18.52 6.52 -20.98
C ALA A 122 17.29 7.20 -21.58
N ASN A 123 17.40 7.77 -22.79
CA ASN A 123 16.26 8.36 -23.50
C ASN A 123 15.20 7.30 -23.82
N ALA A 124 15.59 6.12 -24.31
CA ALA A 124 14.66 5.04 -24.59
C ALA A 124 13.87 4.61 -23.34
N ALA A 125 14.54 4.49 -22.18
CA ALA A 125 13.87 4.16 -20.92
C ALA A 125 12.88 5.26 -20.47
N LEU A 126 13.22 6.53 -20.68
CA LEU A 126 12.31 7.65 -20.38
C LEU A 126 11.12 7.73 -21.33
N ASP A 127 11.31 7.34 -22.59
CA ASP A 127 10.26 7.28 -23.62
C ASP A 127 9.28 6.15 -23.35
N ASP A 128 9.78 4.96 -22.97
CA ASP A 128 8.94 3.82 -22.56
C ASP A 128 8.14 4.15 -21.30
N ASN A 129 8.75 4.89 -20.36
CA ASN A 129 8.11 5.42 -19.16
C ASN A 129 7.40 4.36 -18.30
N THR A 130 7.89 3.13 -18.33
CA THR A 130 7.41 2.04 -17.48
C THR A 130 8.36 1.87 -16.29
N PRO A 131 7.84 1.61 -15.07
CA PRO A 131 8.69 1.35 -13.90
C PRO A 131 9.73 0.26 -14.16
N GLU A 132 9.36 -0.77 -14.92
CA GLU A 132 10.23 -1.88 -15.28
C GLU A 132 11.38 -1.44 -16.19
N ALA A 133 11.11 -0.63 -17.23
CA ALA A 133 12.16 -0.14 -18.12
C ALA A 133 13.12 0.83 -17.41
N LEU A 134 12.59 1.72 -16.58
CA LEU A 134 13.39 2.67 -15.80
C LEU A 134 14.30 1.91 -14.83
N ARG A 135 13.76 0.92 -14.12
CA ARG A 135 14.52 0.11 -13.16
C ARG A 135 15.55 -0.79 -13.85
N HIS A 136 15.19 -1.41 -14.96
CA HIS A 136 16.13 -2.20 -15.76
C HIS A 136 17.29 -1.34 -16.27
N PHE A 137 17.02 -0.13 -16.75
CA PHE A 137 18.06 0.80 -17.15
C PHE A 137 18.93 1.21 -15.97
N LEU A 138 18.34 1.53 -14.81
CA LEU A 138 19.11 1.88 -13.62
C LEU A 138 19.91 0.70 -13.09
N GLU A 139 19.48 -0.55 -13.26
CA GLU A 139 20.27 -1.72 -12.86
C GLU A 139 21.41 -1.99 -13.84
N VAL A 140 21.12 -2.06 -15.14
CA VAL A 140 22.09 -2.45 -16.18
C VAL A 140 23.00 -1.30 -16.59
N GLY A 141 22.50 -0.06 -16.56
CA GLY A 141 23.20 1.14 -16.98
C GLY A 141 24.40 1.48 -16.10
N ARG A 142 24.36 1.16 -14.78
CA ARG A 142 25.50 1.39 -13.86
C ARG A 142 26.71 0.51 -14.20
N TYR A 143 26.51 -0.66 -14.80
CA TYR A 143 27.58 -1.60 -15.11
C TYR A 143 28.37 -1.29 -16.40
N ARG A 144 27.94 -0.30 -17.20
CA ARG A 144 28.67 0.11 -18.41
C ARG A 144 29.70 1.23 -18.19
N ILE A 145 30.00 1.55 -16.93
CA ILE A 145 30.94 2.61 -16.53
C ILE A 145 32.26 2.04 -15.97
N ALA A 146 32.37 0.71 -15.80
CA ALA A 146 33.62 0.07 -15.37
C ALA A 146 34.53 -0.30 -16.55
#